data_AF-A0A0B2UIP8-F1
#
_entry.id   AF-A0A0B2UIP8-F1
#
_cell.length_a   1.000
_cell.length_b   1.000
_cell.length_c   1.000
_cell.angle_alpha   90.00
_cell.angle_beta   90.00
_cell.angle_gamma   90.00
#
_symmetry.space_group_name_H-M   'P 1'
#
loop_
_entity.id
_entity.type
_entity.pdbx_description
1 polymer ?
#
loop_
_entity_poly.entity_id
_entity_poly.type
_entity_poly.pdbx_seq_one_letter_code
_entity_poly.pdbx_strand_id
1 'polypeptide(L)'
;MGFMNRNRIDRKEGKVNVYLNIPDNFIYDINEVVVEYDEVHNKVRVMSKMIPSVIRNNMEAYFKGDIEKYVKLLECSLETFFRGECPEIHEDSGNGDDVVMRPFELPRSHRFVMNRNVVPNVKVEFDKSMSFVVCERLNVQIECNRCKRKVRTHESMDCPGCMKRLDVLYIPTLSIDFLGFLKLGGCSLILLDTSKYQFSCDNCQMNYETNELGVGDVFSMKCYECFSNMRIKVMQMMLIEKNKGEIIKPGHPLPNAGACKHYKKSYRWFRFPCCNALYPCDICHDEDNQHVHEMANKMVCGLCSKEQGVTKECACGMKMNRSTTFWEGGKGSRNKTTMSKKDNKKYSK
;
A
#
# COMPACT_ATOMS: atom_id res chain seq x y z
N MET A 1 13.72 -4.40 35.49
CA MET A 1 15.20 -4.40 35.56
C MET A 1 15.67 -5.16 34.32
N GLY A 2 16.10 -4.43 33.28
CA GLY A 2 16.15 -4.92 31.90
C GLY A 2 17.25 -5.93 31.60
N PHE A 3 16.97 -6.88 30.71
CA PHE A 3 17.84 -8.02 30.36
C PHE A 3 19.14 -7.58 29.65
N MET A 4 19.14 -6.42 28.98
CA MET A 4 20.32 -5.85 28.30
C MET A 4 21.50 -5.48 29.22
N ASN A 5 21.37 -5.52 30.54
CA ASN A 5 22.46 -5.18 31.46
C ASN A 5 23.60 -6.21 31.51
N ARG A 6 23.44 -7.39 30.91
CA ARG A 6 24.49 -8.44 30.90
C ARG A 6 25.36 -8.41 29.65
N ASN A 7 24.83 -7.89 28.54
CA ASN A 7 25.57 -7.81 27.28
C ASN A 7 26.55 -6.64 27.31
N ARG A 8 27.71 -6.83 26.69
CA ARG A 8 28.57 -5.69 26.32
C ARG A 8 27.87 -4.93 25.18
N ILE A 9 27.77 -3.60 25.30
CA ILE A 9 27.07 -2.75 24.33
C ILE A 9 27.96 -1.55 23.99
N ASP A 10 28.18 -1.32 22.69
CA ASP A 10 28.89 -0.15 22.17
C ASP A 10 27.93 0.70 21.29
N ARG A 11 27.83 2.00 21.55
CA ARG A 11 26.97 2.93 20.77
C ARG A 11 27.82 3.81 19.86
N LYS A 12 27.47 3.87 18.57
CA LYS A 12 28.13 4.73 17.56
C LYS A 12 27.09 5.26 16.58
N GLU A 13 27.06 6.59 16.38
CA GLU A 13 26.36 7.25 15.26
C GLU A 13 24.91 6.77 15.01
N GLY A 14 24.09 6.62 16.07
CA GLY A 14 22.69 6.19 15.94
C GLY A 14 22.49 4.68 15.76
N LYS A 15 23.57 3.90 15.90
CA LYS A 15 23.57 2.43 15.93
C LYS A 15 24.05 1.89 17.27
N VAL A 16 23.50 0.74 17.64
CA VAL A 16 23.81 0.03 18.88
C VAL A 16 24.40 -1.33 18.52
N ASN A 17 25.66 -1.57 18.90
CA ASN A 17 26.30 -2.87 18.75
C ASN A 17 26.13 -3.66 20.05
N VAL A 18 25.40 -4.77 19.97
CA VAL A 18 25.18 -5.69 21.09
C VAL A 18 26.05 -6.92 20.88
N TYR A 19 26.94 -7.19 21.83
CA TYR A 19 27.77 -8.37 21.85
C TYR A 19 27.00 -9.51 22.53
N LEU A 20 26.76 -10.59 21.80
CA LEU A 20 26.04 -11.76 22.33
C LEU A 20 26.92 -12.52 23.31
N ASN A 21 26.31 -13.04 24.37
CA ASN A 21 26.97 -13.95 25.30
C ASN A 21 27.04 -15.35 24.65
N ILE A 22 28.25 -15.81 24.36
CA ILE A 22 28.49 -17.14 23.80
C ILE A 22 28.56 -18.15 24.96
N PRO A 23 27.87 -19.29 24.88
CA PRO A 23 27.96 -20.33 25.92
C PRO A 23 29.38 -20.87 26.09
N ASP A 24 29.80 -21.19 27.32
CA ASP A 24 31.14 -21.74 27.59
C ASP A 24 31.40 -23.09 26.90
N ASN A 25 30.33 -23.84 26.61
CA ASN A 25 30.38 -25.14 25.93
C ASN A 25 30.18 -25.04 24.40
N PHE A 26 30.32 -23.84 23.82
CA PHE A 26 30.11 -23.62 22.40
C PHE A 26 31.22 -24.26 21.56
N ILE A 27 30.85 -25.22 20.72
CA ILE A 27 31.80 -26.08 19.99
C ILE A 27 32.41 -25.44 18.72
N TYR A 28 31.95 -24.25 18.33
CA TYR A 28 32.40 -23.56 17.12
C TYR A 28 33.48 -22.52 17.45
N ASP A 29 34.52 -22.42 16.61
CA ASP A 29 35.66 -21.52 16.78
C ASP A 29 35.29 -20.05 16.49
N ILE A 30 34.52 -19.45 17.42
CA ILE A 30 34.00 -18.09 17.31
C ILE A 30 34.12 -17.38 18.64
N ASN A 31 34.91 -16.32 18.63
CA ASN A 31 35.20 -15.53 19.82
C ASN A 31 34.16 -14.45 20.08
N GLU A 32 33.47 -13.96 19.05
CA GLU A 32 32.47 -12.91 19.19
C GLU A 32 31.39 -12.97 18.10
N VAL A 33 30.15 -12.71 18.53
CA VAL A 33 29.01 -12.46 17.66
C VAL A 33 28.42 -11.11 18.04
N VAL A 34 28.40 -10.18 17.08
CA VAL A 34 27.95 -8.81 17.29
C VAL A 34 26.69 -8.57 16.47
N VAL A 35 25.65 -8.03 17.10
CA VAL A 35 24.43 -7.57 16.44
C VAL A 35 24.48 -6.04 16.38
N GLU A 36 24.59 -5.48 15.18
CA GLU A 36 24.42 -4.04 14.95
C GLU A 36 22.92 -3.76 14.77
N TYR A 37 22.35 -2.94 15.66
CA TYR A 37 20.96 -2.48 15.61
C TYR A 37 20.91 -1.01 15.18
N ASP A 38 20.16 -0.73 14.11
CA ASP A 38 19.86 0.62 13.63
C ASP A 38 18.55 1.08 14.26
N GLU A 39 18.65 1.99 15.23
CA GLU A 39 17.50 2.52 15.99
C GLU A 39 16.55 3.35 15.10
N VAL A 40 17.04 3.93 14.01
CA VAL A 40 16.26 4.80 13.13
C VAL A 40 15.38 3.97 12.19
N HIS A 41 15.96 2.94 11.59
CA HIS A 41 15.29 2.11 10.60
C HIS A 41 14.65 0.85 11.18
N ASN A 42 14.88 0.56 12.46
CA ASN A 42 14.46 -0.66 13.14
C ASN A 42 14.92 -1.91 12.37
N LYS A 43 16.23 -2.00 12.10
CA LYS A 43 16.86 -3.12 11.40
C LYS A 43 18.07 -3.63 12.17
N VAL A 44 18.36 -4.92 12.03
CA VAL A 44 19.56 -5.54 12.61
C VAL A 44 20.48 -6.08 11.52
N ARG A 45 21.76 -6.21 11.87
CA ARG A 45 22.77 -6.88 11.07
C ARG A 45 23.71 -7.67 11.96
N VAL A 46 24.03 -8.91 11.59
CA VAL A 46 25.00 -9.75 12.32
C VAL A 46 26.41 -9.46 11.79
N MET A 47 27.19 -8.74 12.58
CA MET A 47 28.54 -8.25 12.27
C MET A 47 29.61 -9.25 12.72
N SER A 48 29.65 -10.42 12.08
CA SER A 48 30.77 -11.35 12.23
C SER A 48 31.29 -11.83 10.89
N LYS A 49 32.61 -11.76 10.68
CA LYS A 49 33.27 -12.23 9.45
C LYS A 49 33.49 -13.74 9.46
N MET A 50 33.49 -14.36 10.64
CA MET A 50 33.69 -15.80 10.82
C MET A 50 32.40 -16.59 10.56
N ILE A 51 31.23 -15.94 10.58
CA ILE A 51 29.93 -16.57 10.32
C ILE A 51 29.63 -16.52 8.82
N PRO A 52 29.39 -17.66 8.17
CA PRO A 52 28.91 -17.73 6.79
C PRO A 52 27.68 -16.81 6.55
N SER A 53 27.60 -16.20 5.37
CA SER A 53 26.49 -15.30 5.00
C SER A 53 25.11 -15.96 5.13
N VAL A 54 25.01 -17.25 4.84
CA VAL A 54 23.76 -18.01 4.96
C VAL A 54 23.24 -18.02 6.40
N ILE A 55 24.12 -18.29 7.37
CA ILE A 55 23.76 -18.32 8.79
C ILE A 55 23.42 -16.91 9.28
N ARG A 56 24.21 -15.89 8.87
CA ARG A 56 23.91 -14.50 9.23
C ARG A 56 22.55 -14.05 8.72
N ASN A 57 22.24 -14.29 7.45
CA ASN A 57 20.94 -13.95 6.86
C ASN A 57 19.80 -14.68 7.58
N ASN A 58 20.02 -15.95 7.98
CA ASN A 58 19.06 -16.70 8.77
C ASN A 58 18.86 -16.05 10.16
N MET A 59 19.93 -15.71 10.87
CA MET A 59 19.83 -15.03 12.16
C MET A 59 19.11 -13.68 12.04
N GLU A 60 19.41 -12.87 11.02
CA GLU A 60 18.79 -11.56 10.77
C GLU A 60 17.29 -11.67 10.48
N ALA A 61 16.84 -12.76 9.84
CA ALA A 61 15.44 -13.02 9.52
C ALA A 61 14.52 -13.13 10.76
N TYR A 62 15.07 -13.51 11.92
CA TYR A 62 14.30 -13.65 13.17
C TYR A 62 13.99 -12.31 13.86
N PHE A 63 14.52 -11.18 13.36
CA PHE A 63 14.27 -9.89 13.97
C PHE A 63 12.86 -9.37 13.69
N LYS A 64 12.03 -9.31 14.74
CA LYS A 64 10.63 -8.84 14.67
C LYS A 64 10.43 -7.40 15.19
N GLY A 65 11.50 -6.62 15.39
CA GLY A 65 11.44 -5.22 15.83
C GLY A 65 11.67 -4.98 17.32
N ASP A 66 11.82 -6.04 18.13
CA ASP A 66 12.16 -5.95 19.55
C ASP A 66 13.58 -6.51 19.74
N ILE A 67 14.53 -5.60 20.01
CA ILE A 67 15.95 -5.94 20.11
C ILE A 67 16.26 -6.79 21.35
N GLU A 68 15.57 -6.60 22.47
CA GLU A 68 15.81 -7.40 23.68
C GLU A 68 15.36 -8.84 23.47
N LYS A 69 14.16 -9.04 22.92
CA LYS A 69 13.65 -10.38 22.59
C LYS A 69 14.51 -11.07 21.55
N TYR A 70 14.98 -10.32 20.56
CA TYR A 70 15.84 -10.85 19.50
C TYR A 70 17.20 -11.31 20.01
N VAL A 71 17.90 -10.48 20.80
CA VAL A 71 19.19 -10.85 21.41
C VAL A 71 19.04 -12.10 22.25
N LYS A 72 17.99 -12.17 23.08
CA LYS A 72 17.71 -13.36 23.89
C LYS A 72 17.50 -14.61 23.04
N LEU A 73 16.70 -14.51 21.97
CA LEU A 73 16.48 -15.62 21.05
C LEU A 73 17.80 -16.11 20.45
N LEU A 74 18.64 -15.18 19.96
CA LEU A 74 19.92 -15.56 19.38
C LEU A 74 20.79 -16.28 20.40
N GLU A 75 20.98 -15.74 21.60
CA GLU A 75 21.80 -16.35 22.65
C GLU A 75 21.31 -17.75 23.04
N CYS A 76 20.00 -17.94 23.17
CA CYS A 76 19.41 -19.25 23.48
C CYS A 76 19.52 -20.26 22.33
N SER A 77 19.77 -19.80 21.11
CA SER A 77 19.70 -20.62 19.90
C SER A 77 20.96 -20.59 19.04
N LEU A 78 22.06 -20.04 19.55
CA LEU A 78 23.34 -19.93 18.85
C LEU A 78 23.73 -21.28 18.25
N GLU A 79 23.76 -22.35 19.04
CA GLU A 79 24.18 -23.67 18.54
C GLU A 79 23.32 -24.17 17.36
N THR A 80 22.00 -23.99 17.43
CA THR A 80 21.08 -24.35 16.35
C THR A 80 21.38 -23.59 15.06
N PHE A 81 21.59 -22.28 15.15
CA PHE A 81 21.99 -21.46 14.00
C PHE A 81 23.29 -21.95 13.37
N PHE A 82 24.28 -22.31 14.20
CA PHE A 82 25.59 -22.74 13.74
C PHE A 82 25.62 -24.18 13.20
N ARG A 83 24.64 -25.01 13.58
CA ARG A 83 24.33 -26.28 12.89
C ARG A 83 23.70 -26.06 11.51
N GLY A 84 23.32 -24.83 11.18
CA GLY A 84 22.58 -24.50 9.95
C GLY A 84 21.09 -24.78 10.06
N GLU A 85 20.60 -25.06 11.28
CA GLU A 85 19.20 -25.32 11.58
C GLU A 85 18.47 -24.02 11.94
N CYS A 86 17.14 -24.04 11.88
CA CYS A 86 16.31 -22.92 12.27
C CYS A 86 15.79 -23.17 13.69
N PRO A 87 16.15 -22.35 14.69
CA PRO A 87 15.64 -22.53 16.04
C PRO A 87 14.13 -22.36 16.15
N GLU A 88 13.60 -23.17 17.04
CA GLU A 88 12.19 -23.24 17.41
C GLU A 88 11.88 -22.09 18.38
N ILE A 89 10.98 -21.18 17.99
CA ILE A 89 10.56 -20.07 18.86
C ILE A 89 9.29 -20.48 19.60
N HIS A 90 9.31 -20.37 20.93
CA HIS A 90 8.13 -20.54 21.78
C HIS A 90 7.47 -19.16 22.00
N GLU A 91 6.23 -18.98 21.54
CA GLU A 91 5.39 -17.84 21.95
C GLU A 91 4.38 -18.34 23.00
N ASP A 92 4.32 -17.68 24.17
CA ASP A 92 3.37 -17.97 25.25
C ASP A 92 1.93 -17.67 24.78
N SER A 93 1.31 -18.62 24.06
CA SER A 93 -0.14 -18.72 23.98
C SER A 93 -0.61 -19.33 25.28
N GLY A 94 -1.27 -18.56 26.16
CA GLY A 94 -1.68 -18.97 27.52
C GLY A 94 -2.61 -20.19 27.68
N ASN A 95 -2.66 -21.09 26.69
CA ASN A 95 -3.12 -22.46 26.79
C ASN A 95 -1.92 -23.35 26.48
N GLY A 96 -1.48 -24.16 27.46
CA GLY A 96 -0.20 -24.89 27.49
C GLY A 96 0.01 -26.00 26.45
N ASP A 97 -0.19 -25.69 25.17
CA ASP A 97 0.35 -26.44 24.04
C ASP A 97 1.51 -25.61 23.46
N ASP A 98 2.75 -26.06 23.67
CA ASP A 98 3.95 -25.45 23.09
C ASP A 98 3.90 -25.57 21.55
N VAL A 99 3.55 -24.49 20.85
CA VAL A 99 3.52 -24.49 19.38
C VAL A 99 4.83 -23.93 18.83
N VAL A 100 5.67 -24.82 18.32
CA VAL A 100 6.93 -24.55 17.62
C VAL A 100 6.70 -23.74 16.33
N MET A 101 7.40 -22.62 16.13
CA MET A 101 7.34 -21.81 14.90
C MET A 101 8.73 -21.50 14.32
N ARG A 102 8.93 -21.74 13.01
CA ARG A 102 10.13 -21.34 12.22
C ARG A 102 10.06 -19.84 11.84
N PRO A 103 11.14 -19.22 11.30
CA PRO A 103 11.11 -17.83 10.86
C PRO A 103 10.01 -17.58 9.89
N PHE A 104 9.35 -16.42 9.96
CA PHE A 104 8.26 -16.08 9.06
C PHE A 104 7.05 -17.01 9.17
N GLU A 105 7.11 -18.15 9.86
CA GLU A 105 6.02 -19.09 9.96
C GLU A 105 4.89 -18.48 10.79
N LEU A 106 3.68 -18.51 10.24
CA LEU A 106 2.48 -18.17 10.99
C LEU A 106 1.89 -19.45 11.59
N PRO A 107 1.21 -19.34 12.74
CA PRO A 107 0.55 -20.49 13.36
C PRO A 107 -0.34 -21.25 12.39
N ARG A 108 -0.39 -22.59 12.49
CA ARG A 108 -1.34 -23.40 11.70
C ARG A 108 -2.81 -23.03 11.98
N SER A 109 -3.07 -22.47 13.16
CA SER A 109 -4.35 -21.89 13.55
C SER A 109 -4.60 -20.49 12.98
N HIS A 110 -3.61 -19.85 12.35
CA HIS A 110 -3.76 -18.53 11.74
C HIS A 110 -4.92 -18.51 10.74
N ARG A 111 -5.69 -17.44 10.78
CA ARG A 111 -6.85 -17.21 9.92
C ARG A 111 -6.71 -15.82 9.33
N PHE A 112 -6.69 -15.74 8.02
CA PHE A 112 -6.71 -14.47 7.32
C PHE A 112 -8.04 -13.77 7.57
N VAL A 113 -7.98 -12.57 8.16
CA VAL A 113 -9.17 -11.76 8.41
C VAL A 113 -9.74 -11.27 7.08
N MET A 114 -11.01 -11.59 6.82
CA MET A 114 -11.71 -11.15 5.62
C MET A 114 -12.75 -10.07 5.94
N ASN A 115 -12.51 -8.83 5.50
CA ASN A 115 -13.53 -7.79 5.53
C ASN A 115 -14.00 -7.46 4.12
N ARG A 116 -15.26 -7.80 3.82
CA ARG A 116 -15.91 -7.51 2.53
C ARG A 116 -16.85 -6.31 2.58
N ASN A 117 -17.02 -5.70 3.76
CA ASN A 117 -18.00 -4.63 3.99
C ASN A 117 -17.45 -3.24 3.65
N VAL A 118 -16.17 -3.16 3.30
CA VAL A 118 -15.51 -1.91 2.92
C VAL A 118 -15.06 -1.99 1.46
N VAL A 119 -15.22 -0.88 0.75
CA VAL A 119 -14.62 -0.71 -0.57
C VAL A 119 -13.16 -0.36 -0.34
N PRO A 120 -12.20 -1.22 -0.73
CA PRO A 120 -10.79 -0.94 -0.50
C PRO A 120 -10.33 0.27 -1.31
N ASN A 121 -9.33 0.97 -0.77
CA ASN A 121 -8.77 2.18 -1.37
C ASN A 121 -7.24 2.23 -1.28
N VAL A 122 -6.58 1.22 -0.72
CA VAL A 122 -5.12 1.08 -0.76
C VAL A 122 -4.79 0.10 -1.89
N LYS A 123 -4.48 0.62 -3.07
CA LYS A 123 -4.11 -0.18 -4.25
C LYS A 123 -2.65 -0.57 -4.16
N VAL A 124 -2.34 -1.80 -4.55
CA VAL A 124 -0.99 -2.36 -4.52
C VAL A 124 -0.76 -3.22 -5.76
N GLU A 125 0.46 -3.20 -6.25
CA GLU A 125 0.93 -4.10 -7.30
C GLU A 125 2.08 -4.94 -6.74
N PHE A 126 1.94 -6.26 -6.80
CA PHE A 126 2.97 -7.20 -6.38
C PHE A 126 3.46 -8.02 -7.57
N ASP A 127 4.78 -8.17 -7.69
CA ASP A 127 5.37 -9.28 -8.43
C ASP A 127 5.57 -10.44 -7.43
N LYS A 128 4.74 -11.48 -7.54
CA LYS A 128 4.61 -12.54 -6.52
C LYS A 128 4.40 -13.91 -7.13
N SER A 129 4.84 -14.93 -6.41
CA SER A 129 4.63 -16.35 -6.77
C SER A 129 3.46 -17.02 -6.04
N MET A 130 2.68 -16.26 -5.25
CA MET A 130 1.56 -16.78 -4.47
C MET A 130 0.24 -16.14 -4.90
N SER A 131 -0.84 -16.88 -4.70
CA SER A 131 -2.19 -16.49 -5.15
C SER A 131 -2.70 -15.20 -4.51
N PHE A 132 -2.40 -14.99 -3.22
CA PHE A 132 -2.79 -13.78 -2.50
C PHE A 132 -1.73 -13.35 -1.49
N VAL A 133 -1.78 -12.06 -1.13
CA VAL A 133 -0.95 -11.44 -0.10
C VAL A 133 -1.85 -10.50 0.68
N VAL A 134 -1.81 -10.58 2.00
CA VAL A 134 -2.59 -9.74 2.92
C VAL A 134 -1.62 -8.86 3.70
N CYS A 135 -2.09 -7.68 4.10
CA CYS A 135 -1.40 -6.85 5.07
C CYS A 135 -2.37 -6.58 6.21
N GLU A 136 -2.21 -7.26 7.35
CA GLU A 136 -3.09 -7.05 8.51
C GLU A 136 -2.89 -5.69 9.18
N ARG A 137 -1.66 -5.17 9.16
CA ARG A 137 -1.29 -3.87 9.74
C ARG A 137 -0.51 -3.02 8.73
N LEU A 138 -1.15 -1.94 8.29
CA LEU A 138 -0.56 -0.99 7.36
C LEU A 138 0.15 0.14 8.12
N ASN A 139 1.47 0.20 8.01
CA ASN A 139 2.26 1.29 8.53
C ASN A 139 2.14 2.49 7.57
N VAL A 140 1.95 3.68 8.14
CA VAL A 140 1.81 4.93 7.38
C VAL A 140 2.63 6.04 8.03
N GLN A 141 3.12 6.94 7.20
CA GLN A 141 3.62 8.23 7.67
C GLN A 141 2.56 9.29 7.40
N ILE A 142 2.17 10.01 8.45
CA ILE A 142 1.11 11.02 8.42
C ILE A 142 1.63 12.38 8.88
N GLU A 143 1.03 13.45 8.37
CA GLU A 143 1.25 14.82 8.81
C GLU A 143 0.05 15.30 9.65
N CYS A 144 0.29 15.85 10.84
CA CYS A 144 -0.77 16.48 11.63
C CYS A 144 -1.29 17.75 10.95
N ASN A 145 -2.60 17.84 10.73
CA ASN A 145 -3.21 19.00 10.05
C ASN A 145 -3.12 20.30 10.88
N ARG A 146 -2.90 20.20 12.20
CA ARG A 146 -2.81 21.36 13.11
C ARG A 146 -1.39 21.90 13.23
N CYS A 147 -0.43 21.05 13.61
CA CYS A 147 0.94 21.47 13.93
C CYS A 147 1.99 21.05 12.89
N LYS A 148 1.56 20.40 11.80
CA LYS A 148 2.44 19.95 10.70
C LYS A 148 3.52 18.95 11.09
N ARG A 149 3.43 18.38 12.30
CA ARG A 149 4.34 17.32 12.75
C ARG A 149 4.08 16.03 11.99
N LYS A 150 5.16 15.42 11.50
CA LYS A 150 5.15 14.12 10.82
C LYS A 150 5.28 13.00 11.84
N VAL A 151 4.52 11.92 11.68
CA VAL A 151 4.49 10.78 12.61
C VAL A 151 4.34 9.48 11.82
N ARG A 152 5.10 8.45 12.18
CA ARG A 152 4.92 7.07 11.70
C ARG A 152 3.98 6.35 12.66
N THR A 153 2.93 5.72 12.15
CA THR A 153 1.96 4.97 12.95
C THR A 153 1.22 3.94 12.09
N HIS A 154 0.53 2.99 12.72
CA HIS A 154 -0.42 2.08 12.07
C HIS A 154 -1.82 2.15 12.71
N GLU A 155 -1.98 2.99 13.74
CA GLU A 155 -3.21 3.12 14.50
C GLU A 155 -3.46 4.56 14.96
N SER A 156 -4.65 4.80 15.48
CA SER A 156 -5.08 6.12 15.94
C SER A 156 -4.33 6.52 17.21
N MET A 157 -3.83 7.75 17.26
CA MET A 157 -3.01 8.24 18.37
C MET A 157 -3.20 9.74 18.61
N ASP A 158 -2.68 10.25 19.71
CA ASP A 158 -2.65 11.70 19.95
C ASP A 158 -1.36 12.31 19.41
N CYS A 159 -1.48 13.45 18.73
CA CYS A 159 -0.32 14.10 18.11
C CYS A 159 0.68 14.51 19.19
N PRO A 160 1.95 14.07 19.13
CA PRO A 160 2.95 14.38 20.16
C PRO A 160 3.33 15.87 20.21
N GLY A 161 2.88 16.68 19.24
CA GLY A 161 3.14 18.12 19.20
C GLY A 161 2.04 19.00 19.76
N CYS A 162 0.78 18.65 19.50
CA CYS A 162 -0.37 19.51 19.84
C CYS A 162 -1.51 18.78 20.55
N MET A 163 -1.29 17.52 20.92
CA MET A 163 -2.22 16.63 21.60
C MET A 163 -3.57 16.42 20.89
N LYS A 164 -3.69 16.84 19.61
CA LYS A 164 -4.88 16.59 18.81
C LYS A 164 -4.93 15.13 18.39
N ARG A 165 -6.09 14.49 18.51
CA ARG A 165 -6.35 13.14 18.01
C ARG A 165 -6.07 13.05 16.50
N LEU A 166 -5.28 12.05 16.12
CA LEU A 166 -4.99 11.64 14.74
C LEU A 166 -5.63 10.27 14.54
N ASP A 167 -6.71 10.22 13.77
CA ASP A 167 -7.43 8.99 13.51
C ASP A 167 -6.81 8.28 12.31
N VAL A 168 -6.45 7.02 12.51
CA VAL A 168 -5.97 6.09 11.49
C VAL A 168 -6.78 4.81 11.65
N LEU A 169 -7.68 4.57 10.69
CA LEU A 169 -8.50 3.38 10.61
C LEU A 169 -8.10 2.60 9.35
N TYR A 170 -7.45 1.47 9.55
CA TYR A 170 -7.12 0.54 8.48
C TYR A 170 -7.92 -0.76 8.66
N ILE A 171 -8.54 -1.22 7.58
CA ILE A 171 -9.33 -2.45 7.53
C ILE A 171 -8.77 -3.30 6.38
N PRO A 172 -8.11 -4.44 6.68
CA PRO A 172 -7.51 -5.29 5.65
C PRO A 172 -8.59 -5.98 4.81
N THR A 173 -8.24 -6.29 3.56
CA THR A 173 -9.07 -7.12 2.66
C THR A 173 -8.24 -8.21 2.00
N LEU A 174 -8.91 -9.28 1.58
CA LEU A 174 -8.33 -10.29 0.72
C LEU A 174 -8.62 -9.92 -0.74
N SER A 175 -7.70 -9.20 -1.38
CA SER A 175 -7.81 -8.78 -2.78
C SER A 175 -6.46 -8.92 -3.48
N ILE A 176 -6.50 -9.11 -4.80
CA ILE A 176 -5.30 -9.23 -5.64
C ILE A 176 -4.61 -7.86 -5.78
N ASP A 177 -5.42 -6.80 -5.96
CA ASP A 177 -4.95 -5.45 -6.32
C ASP A 177 -5.03 -4.46 -5.15
N PHE A 178 -5.55 -4.89 -4.00
CA PHE A 178 -5.79 -4.00 -2.87
C PHE A 178 -5.41 -4.63 -1.53
N LEU A 179 -4.76 -3.85 -0.66
CA LEU A 179 -4.43 -4.26 0.70
C LEU A 179 -5.63 -4.09 1.65
N GLY A 180 -6.40 -3.02 1.48
CA GLY A 180 -7.48 -2.71 2.39
C GLY A 180 -8.10 -1.34 2.19
N PHE A 181 -8.90 -0.96 3.18
CA PHE A 181 -9.47 0.37 3.32
C PHE A 181 -8.72 1.15 4.40
N LEU A 182 -8.19 2.31 4.05
CA LEU A 182 -7.55 3.27 4.94
C LEU A 182 -8.39 4.55 5.00
N LYS A 183 -8.74 4.97 6.21
CA LYS A 183 -9.36 6.26 6.51
C LYS A 183 -8.53 7.02 7.51
N LEU A 184 -8.23 8.28 7.17
CA LEU A 184 -7.48 9.20 8.00
C LEU A 184 -8.39 10.33 8.51
N GLY A 185 -8.16 10.77 9.74
CA GLY A 185 -8.84 11.89 10.39
C GLY A 185 -7.86 12.75 11.18
N GLY A 186 -8.00 14.08 11.11
CA GLY A 186 -7.09 15.00 11.81
C GLY A 186 -5.64 15.06 11.27
N CYS A 187 -5.32 14.24 10.27
CA CYS A 187 -4.02 14.14 9.60
C CYS A 187 -4.17 13.97 8.08
N SER A 188 -3.05 14.14 7.37
CA SER A 188 -2.91 13.88 5.93
C SER A 188 -1.87 12.79 5.71
N LEU A 189 -2.10 11.90 4.73
CA LEU A 189 -1.12 10.88 4.35
C LEU A 189 0.11 11.54 3.72
N ILE A 190 1.30 11.11 4.11
CA ILE A 190 2.57 11.45 3.44
C ILE A 190 2.99 10.28 2.55
N LEU A 191 3.13 9.09 3.16
CA LEU A 191 3.49 7.88 2.44
C LEU A 191 2.92 6.63 3.13
N LEU A 192 2.76 5.59 2.33
CA LEU A 192 2.52 4.23 2.78
C LEU A 192 3.89 3.62 3.07
N ASP A 193 4.10 3.19 4.31
CA ASP A 193 5.42 2.86 4.83
C ASP A 193 5.70 1.35 4.74
N THR A 194 6.89 0.91 5.15
CA THR A 194 7.28 -0.49 5.18
C THR A 194 6.36 -1.28 6.10
N SER A 195 5.76 -2.35 5.58
CA SER A 195 4.77 -3.18 6.28
C SER A 195 5.12 -4.66 6.15
N LYS A 196 4.59 -5.48 7.06
CA LYS A 196 4.66 -6.94 6.94
C LYS A 196 3.47 -7.46 6.15
N TYR A 197 3.69 -8.56 5.45
CA TYR A 197 2.70 -9.16 4.57
C TYR A 197 2.53 -10.65 4.86
N GLN A 198 1.29 -11.08 5.02
CA GLN A 198 0.93 -12.48 5.26
C GLN A 198 0.50 -13.15 3.96
N PHE A 199 0.91 -14.40 3.76
CA PHE A 199 0.61 -15.17 2.55
C PHE A 199 0.63 -16.68 2.84
N SER A 200 0.15 -17.47 1.88
CA SER A 200 0.20 -18.93 1.96
C SER A 200 1.01 -19.49 0.81
N CYS A 201 1.69 -20.61 1.05
CA CYS A 201 2.29 -21.39 -0.02
C CYS A 201 1.19 -22.06 -0.85
N ASP A 202 1.11 -21.79 -2.15
CA ASP A 202 0.06 -22.33 -3.02
C ASP A 202 0.07 -23.88 -3.13
N ASN A 203 1.20 -24.52 -2.84
CA ASN A 203 1.34 -25.98 -2.92
C ASN A 203 0.89 -26.74 -1.66
N CYS A 204 1.28 -26.29 -0.46
CA CYS A 204 1.00 -26.98 0.81
C CYS A 204 0.13 -26.18 1.79
N GLN A 205 -0.26 -24.96 1.42
CA GLN A 205 -1.09 -24.04 2.22
C GLN A 205 -0.47 -23.59 3.54
N MET A 206 0.82 -23.82 3.75
CA MET A 206 1.51 -23.30 4.93
C MET A 206 1.57 -21.77 4.89
N ASN A 207 1.31 -21.13 6.03
CA ASN A 207 1.17 -19.68 6.14
C ASN A 207 2.48 -19.04 6.62
N TYR A 208 2.80 -17.89 6.03
CA TYR A 208 4.01 -17.14 6.33
C TYR A 208 3.74 -15.64 6.42
N GLU A 209 4.60 -14.91 7.11
CA GLU A 209 4.65 -13.46 7.24
C GLU A 209 6.04 -12.94 6.87
N THR A 210 6.12 -11.93 6.02
CA THR A 210 7.40 -11.31 5.64
C THR A 210 8.00 -10.48 6.78
N ASN A 211 9.28 -10.13 6.65
CA ASN A 211 9.81 -8.91 7.30
C ASN A 211 9.12 -7.65 6.75
N GLU A 212 9.46 -6.46 7.29
CA GLU A 212 8.93 -5.22 6.74
C GLU A 212 9.44 -4.98 5.31
N LEU A 213 8.53 -4.83 4.36
CA LEU A 213 8.83 -4.51 2.96
C LEU A 213 8.19 -3.18 2.58
N GLY A 214 8.96 -2.31 1.96
CA GLY A 214 8.51 -1.11 1.25
C GLY A 214 8.42 -1.33 -0.26
N VAL A 215 8.05 -0.26 -0.97
CA VAL A 215 8.06 -0.26 -2.45
C VAL A 215 9.48 -0.49 -2.96
N GLY A 216 9.64 -1.48 -3.84
CA GLY A 216 10.91 -1.90 -4.41
C GLY A 216 11.58 -3.07 -3.68
N ASP A 217 11.23 -3.33 -2.42
CA ASP A 217 11.81 -4.41 -1.63
C ASP A 217 11.34 -5.79 -2.13
N VAL A 218 12.22 -6.79 -1.97
CA VAL A 218 11.99 -8.17 -2.36
C VAL A 218 12.16 -9.07 -1.14
N PHE A 219 11.14 -9.88 -0.88
CA PHE A 219 11.20 -11.01 0.02
C PHE A 219 11.30 -12.30 -0.79
N SER A 220 12.18 -13.22 -0.38
CA SER A 220 12.25 -14.55 -0.96
C SER A 220 12.66 -15.59 0.07
N MET A 221 11.99 -16.73 0.04
CA MET A 221 12.32 -17.90 0.86
C MET A 221 11.91 -19.18 0.13
N LYS A 222 12.31 -20.33 0.67
CA LYS A 222 11.70 -21.62 0.32
C LYS A 222 10.65 -21.97 1.35
N CYS A 223 9.51 -22.51 0.92
CA CYS A 223 8.53 -23.08 1.82
C CYS A 223 9.20 -24.20 2.64
N TYR A 224 9.02 -24.19 3.96
CA TYR A 224 9.65 -25.18 4.82
C TYR A 224 9.02 -26.58 4.73
N GLU A 225 7.80 -26.67 4.20
CA GLU A 225 7.09 -27.95 4.04
C GLU A 225 7.37 -28.62 2.70
N CYS A 226 7.31 -27.86 1.59
CA CYS A 226 7.39 -28.42 0.24
C CYS A 226 8.53 -27.86 -0.60
N PHE A 227 9.39 -27.02 -0.03
CA PHE A 227 10.56 -26.42 -0.68
C PHE A 227 10.28 -25.57 -1.92
N SER A 228 9.01 -25.29 -2.23
CA SER A 228 8.61 -24.37 -3.29
C SER A 228 9.22 -22.99 -3.04
N ASN A 229 9.79 -22.40 -4.09
CA ASN A 229 10.30 -21.04 -4.01
C ASN A 229 9.14 -20.06 -3.86
N MET A 230 9.24 -19.18 -2.88
CA MET A 230 8.28 -18.11 -2.61
C MET A 230 8.99 -16.78 -2.76
N ARG A 231 8.36 -15.84 -3.47
CA ARG A 231 8.89 -14.50 -3.70
C ARG A 231 7.75 -13.48 -3.71
N ILE A 232 7.99 -12.35 -3.06
CA ILE A 232 7.14 -11.15 -3.09
C ILE A 232 8.01 -9.95 -3.37
N LYS A 233 7.63 -9.13 -4.33
CA LYS A 233 8.17 -7.80 -4.53
C LYS A 233 7.04 -6.79 -4.57
N VAL A 234 7.13 -5.74 -3.76
CA VAL A 234 6.17 -4.63 -3.80
C VAL A 234 6.57 -3.73 -4.96
N MET A 235 5.80 -3.70 -6.04
CA MET A 235 6.10 -2.89 -7.23
C MET A 235 5.65 -1.45 -7.04
N GLN A 236 4.42 -1.28 -6.56
CA GLN A 236 3.82 0.02 -6.31
C GLN A 236 2.76 -0.06 -5.23
N MET A 237 2.57 1.03 -4.49
CA MET A 237 1.45 1.19 -3.56
C MET A 237 0.91 2.61 -3.65
N MET A 238 -0.41 2.77 -3.65
CA MET A 238 -1.06 4.07 -3.74
C MET A 238 -2.37 4.10 -2.98
N LEU A 239 -2.65 5.21 -2.30
CA LEU A 239 -3.96 5.48 -1.75
C LEU A 239 -4.84 6.08 -2.85
N ILE A 240 -5.89 5.36 -3.24
CA ILE A 240 -6.95 5.91 -4.06
C ILE A 240 -7.81 6.80 -3.16
N GLU A 241 -7.47 8.07 -3.13
CA GLU A 241 -8.40 9.05 -2.63
C GLU A 241 -9.62 9.00 -3.55
N LYS A 242 -10.80 8.65 -2.99
CA LYS A 242 -12.02 9.11 -3.63
C LYS A 242 -11.83 10.61 -3.71
N ASN A 243 -11.58 11.13 -4.91
CA ASN A 243 -11.61 12.55 -5.12
C ASN A 243 -12.80 13.08 -4.34
N LYS A 244 -12.62 14.23 -3.71
CA LYS A 244 -13.74 15.14 -3.44
C LYS A 244 -14.36 15.54 -4.80
N GLY A 245 -14.82 14.57 -5.61
CA GLY A 245 -15.98 14.76 -6.41
C GLY A 245 -17.01 15.16 -5.39
N GLU A 246 -17.32 16.45 -5.39
CA GLU A 246 -18.44 17.06 -4.72
C GLU A 246 -19.52 16.02 -4.54
N ILE A 247 -20.02 15.82 -3.32
CA ILE A 247 -21.03 14.80 -3.04
C ILE A 247 -22.17 15.02 -4.04
N ILE A 248 -22.18 14.20 -5.09
CA ILE A 248 -23.09 14.35 -6.22
C ILE A 248 -24.43 13.91 -5.67
N LYS A 249 -25.28 14.88 -5.33
CA LYS A 249 -26.63 14.61 -4.87
C LYS A 249 -27.50 14.38 -6.10
N PRO A 250 -28.10 13.18 -6.27
CA PRO A 250 -29.09 12.96 -7.31
C PRO A 250 -30.17 14.06 -7.26
N GLY A 251 -30.51 14.60 -8.42
CA GLY A 251 -31.45 15.70 -8.58
C GLY A 251 -30.84 17.11 -8.62
N HIS A 252 -29.54 17.28 -8.33
CA HIS A 252 -28.86 18.58 -8.43
C HIS A 252 -27.94 18.63 -9.65
N PRO A 253 -27.73 19.79 -10.29
CA PRO A 253 -26.81 19.91 -11.42
C PRO A 253 -25.34 19.81 -10.99
N LEU A 254 -24.51 19.24 -11.87
CA LEU A 254 -23.06 19.25 -11.73
C LEU A 254 -22.50 20.66 -11.98
N PRO A 255 -21.28 20.99 -11.51
CA PRO A 255 -20.59 22.21 -11.88
C PRO A 255 -20.55 22.40 -13.40
N ASN A 256 -20.88 23.60 -13.86
CA ASN A 256 -20.97 23.93 -15.28
C ASN A 256 -21.84 22.94 -16.08
N ALA A 257 -22.85 22.33 -15.44
CA ALA A 257 -23.69 21.28 -16.01
C ALA A 257 -22.88 20.09 -16.58
N GLY A 258 -21.72 19.80 -16.00
CA GLY A 258 -20.83 18.72 -16.42
C GLY A 258 -19.82 19.08 -17.53
N ALA A 259 -19.79 20.33 -18.00
CA ALA A 259 -18.86 20.78 -19.03
C ALA A 259 -17.48 21.16 -18.44
N CYS A 260 -16.43 21.02 -19.26
CA CYS A 260 -15.08 21.43 -18.92
C CYS A 260 -14.43 22.31 -20.01
N LYS A 261 -13.19 22.76 -19.77
CA LYS A 261 -12.40 23.56 -20.70
C LYS A 261 -12.18 22.83 -22.05
N HIS A 262 -12.02 21.51 -22.02
CA HIS A 262 -11.80 20.66 -23.19
C HIS A 262 -13.10 20.44 -23.99
N TYR A 263 -14.16 19.97 -23.32
CA TYR A 263 -15.43 19.60 -23.94
C TYR A 263 -16.58 20.47 -23.45
N LYS A 264 -16.61 21.72 -23.95
CA LYS A 264 -17.64 22.72 -23.61
C LYS A 264 -19.09 22.33 -23.95
N LYS A 265 -19.25 21.32 -24.82
CA LYS A 265 -20.56 20.81 -25.29
C LYS A 265 -20.90 19.43 -24.72
N SER A 266 -20.08 18.90 -23.81
CA SER A 266 -20.37 17.68 -23.06
C SER A 266 -21.02 18.05 -21.74
N TYR A 267 -22.19 17.50 -21.46
CA TYR A 267 -22.94 17.77 -20.23
C TYR A 267 -22.99 16.53 -19.32
N ARG A 268 -21.83 15.90 -19.15
CA ARG A 268 -21.69 14.66 -18.39
C ARG A 268 -20.29 14.54 -17.83
N TRP A 269 -20.21 13.86 -16.70
CA TRP A 269 -18.95 13.31 -16.20
C TRP A 269 -18.91 11.81 -16.47
N PHE A 270 -17.73 11.25 -16.61
CA PHE A 270 -17.49 9.83 -16.81
C PHE A 270 -16.92 9.22 -15.55
N ARG A 271 -17.36 8.00 -15.22
CA ARG A 271 -16.72 7.19 -14.19
C ARG A 271 -15.69 6.29 -14.86
N PHE A 272 -14.43 6.56 -14.59
CA PHE A 272 -13.31 5.84 -15.18
C PHE A 272 -13.03 4.55 -14.41
N PRO A 273 -13.04 3.35 -15.04
CA PRO A 273 -12.87 2.07 -14.34
C PRO A 273 -11.52 1.92 -13.64
N CYS A 274 -10.46 2.47 -14.22
CA CYS A 274 -9.08 2.41 -13.70
C CYS A 274 -8.92 2.92 -12.25
N CYS A 275 -9.74 3.89 -11.84
CA CYS A 275 -9.65 4.54 -10.52
C CYS A 275 -11.02 4.79 -9.87
N ASN A 276 -12.13 4.46 -10.54
CA ASN A 276 -13.50 4.77 -10.17
C ASN A 276 -13.80 6.26 -9.91
N ALA A 277 -12.92 7.17 -10.35
CA ALA A 277 -13.10 8.61 -10.21
C ALA A 277 -14.02 9.17 -11.30
N LEU A 278 -14.63 10.33 -11.00
CA LEU A 278 -15.48 11.06 -11.92
C LEU A 278 -14.74 12.26 -12.50
N TYR A 279 -14.70 12.35 -13.83
CA TYR A 279 -14.13 13.50 -14.53
C TYR A 279 -15.00 13.91 -15.72
N PRO A 280 -15.04 15.19 -16.09
CA PRO A 280 -15.82 15.67 -17.24
C PRO A 280 -15.32 15.12 -18.59
N CYS A 281 -14.04 14.75 -18.67
CA CYS A 281 -13.45 14.14 -19.84
C CYS A 281 -12.20 13.33 -19.50
N ASP A 282 -11.75 12.54 -20.47
CA ASP A 282 -10.48 11.83 -20.52
C ASP A 282 -9.27 12.73 -20.26
N ILE A 283 -9.20 13.89 -20.93
CA ILE A 283 -8.06 14.82 -20.76
C ILE A 283 -8.00 15.37 -19.32
N CYS A 284 -9.13 15.70 -18.71
CA CYS A 284 -9.16 16.15 -17.31
C CYS A 284 -8.77 15.02 -16.35
N HIS A 285 -9.09 13.77 -16.68
CA HIS A 285 -8.61 12.63 -15.90
C HIS A 285 -7.08 12.53 -16.00
N ASP A 286 -6.53 12.53 -17.21
CA ASP A 286 -5.09 12.32 -17.39
C ASP A 286 -4.24 13.49 -16.85
N GLU A 287 -4.79 14.72 -16.81
CA GLU A 287 -4.14 15.87 -16.18
C GLU A 287 -4.05 15.75 -14.64
N ASP A 288 -5.07 15.18 -13.99
CA ASP A 288 -5.16 15.09 -12.52
C ASP A 288 -4.58 13.77 -11.95
N ASN A 289 -4.38 12.73 -12.78
CA ASN A 289 -3.91 11.42 -12.33
C ASN A 289 -2.56 11.03 -12.95
N GLN A 290 -1.79 10.19 -12.23
CA GLN A 290 -0.49 9.67 -12.67
C GLN A 290 -0.59 8.46 -13.63
N HIS A 291 -1.76 8.22 -14.23
CA HIS A 291 -1.97 7.14 -15.19
C HIS A 291 -2.96 7.56 -16.28
N VAL A 292 -2.87 6.90 -17.44
CA VAL A 292 -3.78 7.10 -18.56
C VAL A 292 -5.15 6.52 -18.24
N HIS A 293 -6.21 7.17 -18.72
CA HIS A 293 -7.58 6.72 -18.56
C HIS A 293 -7.88 5.40 -19.28
N GLU A 294 -8.73 4.59 -18.66
CA GLU A 294 -9.43 3.48 -19.32
C GLU A 294 -10.79 3.92 -19.86
N MET A 295 -11.30 3.26 -20.89
CA MET A 295 -12.58 3.64 -21.49
C MET A 295 -13.76 3.48 -20.51
N ALA A 296 -14.44 4.60 -20.22
CA ALA A 296 -15.56 4.63 -19.29
C ALA A 296 -16.83 3.96 -19.87
N ASN A 297 -17.48 3.11 -19.06
CA ASN A 297 -18.76 2.48 -19.36
C ASN A 297 -19.95 3.08 -18.58
N LYS A 298 -19.67 3.97 -17.62
CA LYS A 298 -20.65 4.69 -16.81
C LYS A 298 -20.45 6.19 -16.92
N MET A 299 -21.54 6.94 -16.84
CA MET A 299 -21.55 8.40 -16.85
C MET A 299 -22.54 8.97 -15.83
N VAL A 300 -22.33 10.21 -15.43
CA VAL A 300 -23.21 10.99 -14.56
C VAL A 300 -23.76 12.17 -15.35
N CYS A 301 -25.08 12.32 -15.33
CA CYS A 301 -25.79 13.41 -16.01
C CYS A 301 -25.45 14.78 -15.41
N GLY A 302 -25.13 15.76 -16.25
CA GLY A 302 -24.81 17.12 -15.83
C GLY A 302 -25.96 17.91 -15.19
N LEU A 303 -27.22 17.56 -15.45
CA LEU A 303 -28.39 18.27 -14.93
C LEU A 303 -28.97 17.63 -13.67
N CYS A 304 -29.15 16.31 -13.68
CA CYS A 304 -29.82 15.61 -12.59
C CYS A 304 -28.87 14.74 -11.76
N SER A 305 -27.57 14.74 -12.06
CA SER A 305 -26.57 13.99 -11.29
C SER A 305 -26.84 12.49 -11.18
N LYS A 306 -27.66 11.95 -12.08
CA LYS A 306 -27.98 10.52 -12.13
C LYS A 306 -26.83 9.77 -12.80
N GLU A 307 -26.32 8.76 -12.11
CA GLU A 307 -25.37 7.79 -12.66
C GLU A 307 -26.11 6.74 -13.51
N GLN A 308 -25.59 6.46 -14.69
CA GLN A 308 -26.19 5.58 -15.70
C GLN A 308 -25.11 5.07 -16.68
N GLY A 309 -25.45 4.09 -17.53
CA GLY A 309 -24.58 3.69 -18.63
C GLY A 309 -24.35 4.82 -19.63
N VAL A 310 -23.29 4.74 -20.44
CA VAL A 310 -23.00 5.76 -21.46
C VAL A 310 -24.09 5.77 -22.53
N THR A 311 -24.94 6.80 -22.52
CA THR A 311 -26.02 7.01 -23.49
C THR A 311 -25.94 8.42 -24.11
N LYS A 312 -26.72 8.67 -25.17
CA LYS A 312 -26.82 10.02 -25.79
C LYS A 312 -27.73 10.97 -25.00
N GLU A 313 -28.72 10.42 -24.30
CA GLU A 313 -29.73 11.19 -23.56
C GLU A 313 -29.98 10.53 -22.19
N CYS A 314 -30.20 11.35 -21.16
CA CYS A 314 -30.62 10.89 -19.85
C CYS A 314 -32.14 10.73 -19.78
N ALA A 315 -32.62 9.88 -18.88
CA ALA A 315 -34.03 9.77 -18.53
C ALA A 315 -34.66 11.11 -18.05
N CYS A 316 -33.88 12.09 -17.58
CA CYS A 316 -34.37 13.43 -17.25
C CYS A 316 -34.58 14.34 -18.49
N GLY A 317 -34.32 13.86 -19.70
CA GLY A 317 -34.46 14.62 -20.95
C GLY A 317 -33.20 15.39 -21.38
N MET A 318 -32.12 15.38 -20.59
CA MET A 318 -30.88 16.05 -20.95
C MET A 318 -30.11 15.27 -22.03
N LYS A 319 -29.74 15.97 -23.12
CA LYS A 319 -28.82 15.46 -24.14
C LYS A 319 -27.37 15.63 -23.68
N MET A 320 -26.60 14.56 -23.73
CA MET A 320 -25.21 14.53 -23.25
C MET A 320 -24.25 15.34 -24.11
N ASN A 321 -24.59 15.50 -25.38
CA ASN A 321 -23.87 16.33 -26.34
C ASN A 321 -24.85 17.21 -27.12
N ARG A 322 -24.44 18.45 -27.40
CA ARG A 322 -25.12 19.27 -28.41
C ARG A 322 -24.54 18.94 -29.78
N SER A 323 -25.34 18.30 -30.64
CA SER A 323 -25.01 18.21 -32.06
C SER A 323 -25.07 19.61 -32.67
N THR A 324 -24.06 19.98 -33.44
CA THR A 324 -24.17 21.14 -34.33
C THR A 324 -24.67 20.67 -35.67
N THR A 325 -25.59 21.42 -36.28
CA THR A 325 -26.04 21.22 -37.67
C THR A 325 -24.93 21.42 -38.71
N PHE A 326 -23.79 21.98 -38.31
CA PHE A 326 -22.62 22.18 -39.15
C PHE A 326 -21.59 21.05 -38.94
N TRP A 327 -21.10 20.50 -40.05
CA TRP A 327 -19.89 19.69 -40.08
C TRP A 327 -18.74 20.50 -39.44
N GLU A 328 -17.94 19.87 -38.59
CA GLU A 328 -16.86 20.49 -37.80
C GLU A 328 -17.27 21.47 -36.68
N GLY A 329 -18.41 21.25 -36.02
CA GLY A 329 -18.66 21.92 -34.73
C GLY A 329 -18.90 23.44 -34.82
N GLY A 330 -19.11 23.96 -36.03
CA GLY A 330 -19.20 25.40 -36.33
C GLY A 330 -17.84 26.09 -36.55
N LYS A 331 -16.72 25.36 -36.62
CA LYS A 331 -15.40 25.91 -36.98
C LYS A 331 -15.15 25.98 -38.49
N GLY A 332 -15.97 25.30 -39.30
CA GLY A 332 -16.11 25.55 -40.74
C GLY A 332 -16.77 26.91 -40.99
N SER A 333 -16.13 27.99 -40.54
CA SER A 333 -16.59 29.34 -40.73
C SER A 333 -16.62 29.65 -42.22
N ARG A 334 -17.71 30.27 -42.67
CA ARG A 334 -17.93 30.74 -44.05
C ARG A 334 -16.78 31.66 -44.48
N ASN A 335 -15.75 31.08 -45.07
CA ASN A 335 -14.62 31.86 -45.58
C ASN A 335 -15.09 32.58 -46.86
N LYS A 336 -15.35 33.89 -46.77
CA LYS A 336 -15.86 34.70 -47.91
C LYS A 336 -15.01 34.51 -49.17
N THR A 337 -13.73 34.21 -49.02
CA THR A 337 -12.78 33.92 -50.09
C THR A 337 -13.12 32.66 -50.89
N THR A 338 -13.53 31.58 -50.23
CA THR A 338 -13.85 30.29 -50.87
C THR A 338 -15.34 30.11 -51.18
N MET A 339 -16.20 30.98 -50.65
CA MET A 339 -17.64 30.97 -50.98
C MET A 339 -17.88 31.22 -52.47
N SER A 340 -18.85 30.51 -53.05
CA SER A 340 -19.29 30.75 -54.43
C SER A 340 -19.73 32.20 -54.62
N LYS A 341 -19.43 32.78 -55.78
CA LYS A 341 -19.89 34.14 -56.14
C LYS A 341 -21.41 34.26 -56.19
N LYS A 342 -22.13 33.13 -56.33
CA LYS A 342 -23.59 33.05 -56.38
C LYS A 342 -24.23 32.88 -54.99
N ASP A 343 -23.45 32.77 -53.93
CA ASP A 343 -24.00 32.63 -52.58
C ASP A 343 -24.48 33.99 -52.07
N ASN A 344 -25.79 34.11 -51.84
CA ASN A 344 -26.47 35.33 -51.42
C ASN A 344 -25.89 35.92 -50.11
N LYS A 345 -25.23 35.11 -49.28
CA LYS A 345 -24.63 35.56 -48.01
C LYS A 345 -23.16 35.97 -48.13
N LYS A 346 -22.51 35.82 -49.29
CA LYS A 346 -21.10 36.21 -49.49
C LYS A 346 -20.89 37.72 -49.36
N TYR A 347 -21.82 38.51 -49.90
CA TYR A 347 -21.77 39.97 -49.92
C TYR A 347 -22.73 40.65 -48.93
N SER A 348 -23.47 39.86 -48.14
CA SER A 348 -24.23 40.42 -47.03
C SER A 348 -23.26 41.03 -46.02
N LYS A 349 -23.51 42.29 -45.62
CA LYS A 349 -22.76 42.99 -44.59
C LYS A 349 -22.96 42.33 -43.23
#